data_AF-A0A0G2FHY5-F1
#
_entry.id   AF-A0A0G2FHY5-F1
#
_cell.length_a   1.000
_cell.length_b   1.000
_cell.length_c   1.000
_cell.angle_alpha   90.00
_cell.angle_beta   90.00
_cell.angle_gamma   90.00
#
_symmetry.space_group_name_H-M   'P 1'
#
loop_
_entity.id
_entity.type
_entity.pdbx_description
1 polymer ?
#
loop_
_entity_poly.entity_id
_entity_poly.type
_entity_poly.pdbx_seq_one_letter_code
_entity_poly.pdbx_strand_id
1 'polypeptide(L)'
;MQGLQAQRTAMLNAMSTMQSEVGALTQLSNLLQNNTNILRDTMRRADETIENSKQLPEPDIDQLLVAPTVVGNQLYEVVAEERALADAIFVLGRGVERGRVTPAVFAKTTRSLAREWYLKKALVKKIGRGMGLLTAV
;
A
#
# COMPACT_ATOMS: atom_id res chain seq x y z
N MET A 1 8.84 -79.95 -10.72
CA MET A 1 7.84 -79.48 -9.72
C MET A 1 8.18 -78.11 -9.13
N GLN A 2 9.45 -77.78 -8.82
CA GLN A 2 9.83 -76.50 -8.19
C GLN A 2 9.60 -75.25 -9.09
N GLY A 3 9.76 -75.36 -10.41
CA GLY A 3 9.54 -74.23 -11.33
C GLY A 3 8.09 -73.73 -11.42
N LEU A 4 7.11 -74.65 -11.38
CA LEU A 4 5.68 -74.31 -11.38
C LEU A 4 5.24 -73.63 -10.08
N GLN A 5 5.80 -74.06 -8.95
CA GLN A 5 5.56 -73.39 -7.66
C GLN A 5 6.14 -71.98 -7.69
N ALA A 6 7.39 -71.81 -8.13
CA ALA A 6 8.02 -70.50 -8.28
C ALA A 6 7.24 -69.56 -9.22
N GLN A 7 6.70 -70.08 -10.32
CA GLN A 7 5.87 -69.31 -11.26
C GLN A 7 4.54 -68.91 -10.62
N ARG A 8 3.91 -69.78 -9.82
CA ARG A 8 2.69 -69.45 -9.08
C ARG A 8 2.95 -68.38 -8.03
N THR A 9 4.05 -68.44 -7.29
CA THR A 9 4.42 -67.40 -6.32
C THR A 9 4.73 -66.08 -7.00
N ALA A 10 5.45 -66.11 -8.13
CA ALA A 10 5.72 -64.92 -8.94
C ALA A 10 4.41 -64.28 -9.45
N MET A 11 3.44 -65.08 -9.88
CA MET A 11 2.14 -64.59 -10.35
C MET A 11 1.30 -63.98 -9.21
N LEU A 12 1.30 -64.60 -8.02
CA LEU A 12 0.62 -64.06 -6.83
C LEU A 12 1.26 -62.75 -6.35
N ASN A 13 2.59 -62.66 -6.38
CA ASN A 13 3.32 -61.43 -6.05
C ASN A 13 3.06 -60.33 -7.09
N ALA A 14 3.06 -60.66 -8.38
CA ALA A 14 2.71 -59.70 -9.43
C ALA A 14 1.28 -59.19 -9.28
N MET A 15 0.34 -60.07 -8.90
CA MET A 15 -1.04 -59.70 -8.65
C MET A 15 -1.17 -58.75 -7.45
N SER A 16 -0.46 -59.00 -6.34
CA SER A 16 -0.48 -58.11 -5.17
C SER A 16 0.17 -56.75 -5.46
N THR A 17 1.29 -56.73 -6.19
CA THR A 17 1.94 -55.48 -6.64
C THR A 17 1.00 -54.67 -7.52
N MET A 18 0.36 -55.30 -8.52
CA MET A 18 -0.59 -54.63 -9.41
C MET A 18 -1.78 -54.06 -8.64
N GLN A 19 -2.28 -54.77 -7.63
CA GLN A 19 -3.36 -54.28 -6.77
C GLN A 19 -2.93 -53.05 -5.94
N SER A 20 -1.69 -53.04 -5.45
CA SER A 20 -1.12 -51.88 -4.74
C SER A 20 -0.90 -50.68 -5.67
N GLU A 21 -0.45 -50.91 -6.91
CA GLU A 21 -0.27 -49.87 -7.93
C GLU A 21 -1.62 -49.24 -8.34
N VAL A 22 -2.67 -50.04 -8.50
CA VAL A 22 -4.03 -49.54 -8.76
C VAL A 22 -4.52 -48.67 -7.60
N GLY A 23 -4.24 -49.06 -6.36
CA GLY A 23 -4.53 -48.23 -5.18
C GLY A 23 -3.80 -46.89 -5.20
N ALA A 24 -2.49 -46.90 -5.49
CA ALA A 24 -1.67 -45.70 -5.58
C ALA A 24 -2.12 -44.77 -6.72
N LEU A 25 -2.44 -45.31 -7.90
CA LEU A 25 -2.96 -44.55 -9.04
C LEU A 25 -4.32 -43.90 -8.73
N THR A 26 -5.18 -44.61 -8.01
CA THR A 26 -6.49 -44.07 -7.59
C THR A 26 -6.32 -42.90 -6.62
N GLN A 27 -5.42 -43.03 -5.64
CA GLN A 27 -5.09 -41.94 -4.72
C GLN A 27 -4.48 -40.73 -5.44
N LEU A 28 -3.54 -40.96 -6.37
CA LEU A 28 -2.94 -39.90 -7.17
C LEU A 28 -4.00 -39.20 -8.05
N SER A 29 -4.91 -39.96 -8.66
CA SER A 29 -6.00 -39.42 -9.45
C SER A 29 -6.91 -38.51 -8.62
N ASN A 30 -7.30 -38.95 -7.42
CA ASN A 30 -8.10 -38.15 -6.48
C ASN A 30 -7.35 -36.87 -6.05
N LEU A 31 -6.04 -36.95 -5.80
CA LEU A 31 -5.22 -35.78 -5.48
C LEU A 31 -5.15 -34.78 -6.64
N LEU A 32 -4.92 -35.26 -7.85
CA LEU A 32 -4.88 -34.42 -9.04
C LEU A 32 -6.25 -33.76 -9.30
N GLN A 33 -7.35 -34.48 -9.10
CA GLN A 33 -8.69 -33.94 -9.25
C GLN A 33 -8.99 -32.86 -8.19
N ASN A 34 -8.61 -33.09 -6.94
CA ASN A 34 -8.73 -32.10 -5.87
C ASN A 34 -7.88 -30.85 -6.15
N ASN A 35 -6.62 -31.01 -6.53
CA ASN A 35 -5.74 -29.89 -6.87
C ASN A 35 -6.27 -29.11 -8.08
N THR A 36 -6.80 -29.80 -9.09
CA THR A 36 -7.41 -29.15 -10.26
C THR A 36 -8.63 -28.32 -9.85
N ASN A 37 -9.47 -28.83 -8.95
CA ASN A 37 -10.62 -28.11 -8.44
C ASN A 37 -10.21 -26.87 -7.62
N ILE A 38 -9.20 -27.00 -6.76
CA ILE A 38 -8.63 -25.87 -5.99
C ILE A 38 -8.10 -24.82 -6.95
N LEU A 39 -7.28 -25.20 -7.94
CA LEU A 39 -6.72 -24.27 -8.91
C LEU A 39 -7.82 -23.53 -9.68
N ARG A 40 -8.84 -24.24 -10.17
CA ARG A 40 -9.99 -23.62 -10.85
C ARG A 40 -10.74 -22.64 -9.95
N ASP A 41 -10.96 -22.98 -8.68
CA ASP A 41 -11.62 -22.08 -7.74
C ASP A 41 -10.77 -20.84 -7.44
N THR A 42 -9.47 -21.00 -7.25
CA THR A 42 -8.53 -19.89 -7.01
C THR A 42 -8.42 -18.96 -8.21
N MET A 43 -8.40 -19.51 -9.44
CA MET A 43 -8.39 -18.69 -10.66
C MET A 43 -9.66 -17.85 -10.76
N ARG A 44 -10.83 -18.45 -10.55
CA ARG A 44 -12.10 -17.71 -10.54
C ARG A 44 -12.12 -16.60 -9.49
N ARG A 45 -11.68 -16.86 -8.25
CA ARG A 45 -11.62 -15.83 -7.20
C ARG A 45 -10.63 -14.71 -7.55
N ALA A 46 -9.51 -15.04 -8.19
CA ALA A 46 -8.55 -14.06 -8.67
C ALA A 46 -9.17 -13.19 -9.77
N ASP A 47 -9.87 -13.80 -10.73
CA ASP A 47 -10.58 -13.09 -11.80
C ASP A 47 -11.66 -12.15 -11.22
N GLU A 48 -12.47 -12.63 -10.29
CA GLU A 48 -13.47 -11.82 -9.56
C GLU A 48 -12.80 -10.63 -8.85
N THR A 49 -11.66 -10.85 -8.18
CA THR A 49 -10.91 -9.79 -7.49
C THR A 49 -10.37 -8.76 -8.48
N ILE A 50 -9.87 -9.21 -9.64
CA ILE A 50 -9.36 -8.34 -10.71
C ILE A 50 -10.49 -7.51 -11.31
N GLU A 51 -11.63 -8.12 -11.65
CA GLU A 51 -12.80 -7.41 -12.16
C GLU A 51 -13.32 -6.38 -11.15
N ASN A 52 -13.42 -6.75 -9.88
CA ASN A 52 -13.83 -5.83 -8.82
C ASN A 52 -12.85 -4.65 -8.70
N SER A 53 -11.53 -4.90 -8.73
CA SER A 53 -10.53 -3.82 -8.65
C SER A 53 -10.59 -2.84 -9.84
N LYS A 54 -10.93 -3.31 -11.05
CA LYS A 54 -11.11 -2.44 -12.22
C LYS A 54 -12.33 -1.52 -12.11
N GLN A 55 -13.32 -1.90 -11.31
CA GLN A 55 -14.53 -1.09 -11.08
C GLN A 55 -14.30 -0.01 -10.01
N LEU A 56 -13.24 -0.11 -9.20
CA LEU A 56 -12.92 0.93 -8.23
C LEU A 56 -12.34 2.15 -8.98
N PRO A 57 -12.87 3.36 -8.74
CA PRO A 57 -12.25 4.57 -9.26
C PRO A 57 -10.85 4.71 -8.66
N GLU A 58 -9.93 5.31 -9.42
CA GLU A 58 -8.59 5.61 -8.92
C GLU A 58 -8.72 6.52 -7.68
N PRO A 59 -8.29 6.05 -6.50
CA PRO A 59 -8.43 6.83 -5.29
C PRO A 59 -7.51 8.04 -5.38
N ASP A 60 -8.05 9.21 -5.04
CA ASP A 60 -7.26 10.41 -4.87
C ASP A 60 -6.21 10.17 -3.77
N ILE A 61 -4.93 10.32 -4.11
CA ILE A 61 -3.80 10.02 -3.23
C ILE A 61 -3.90 10.87 -1.95
N ASP A 62 -4.41 12.09 -2.08
CA ASP A 62 -4.58 13.03 -0.96
C ASP A 62 -5.69 12.59 0.01
N GLN A 63 -6.59 11.69 -0.41
CA GLN A 63 -7.67 11.14 0.42
C GLN A 63 -7.35 9.78 1.04
N LEU A 64 -6.27 9.12 0.62
CA LEU A 64 -5.83 7.84 1.17
C LEU A 64 -5.10 7.99 2.50
N LEU A 65 -4.33 9.06 2.69
CA LEU A 65 -3.50 9.30 3.86
C LEU A 65 -4.00 10.52 4.65
N VAL A 66 -5.14 10.32 5.30
CA VAL A 66 -5.76 11.33 6.17
C VAL A 66 -5.39 11.04 7.62
N ALA A 67 -5.15 12.08 8.42
CA ALA A 67 -4.89 11.91 9.84
C ALA A 67 -6.13 11.33 10.54
N PRO A 68 -5.94 10.53 11.61
CA PRO A 68 -7.05 9.89 12.33
C PRO A 68 -7.99 10.88 13.05
N THR A 69 -7.62 12.16 13.13
CA THR A 69 -8.44 13.20 13.75
C THR A 69 -8.52 14.44 12.85
N VAL A 70 -9.63 15.18 12.94
CA VAL A 70 -9.83 16.43 12.20
C VAL A 70 -8.73 17.45 12.54
N VAL A 71 -8.30 17.51 13.80
CA VAL A 71 -7.22 18.40 14.26
C VAL A 71 -5.86 17.97 13.69
N GLY A 72 -5.64 16.68 13.48
CA GLY A 72 -4.45 16.17 12.79
C GLY A 72 -4.39 16.60 11.32
N ASN A 73 -5.52 16.60 10.61
CA ASN A 73 -5.57 17.11 9.24
C ASN A 73 -5.28 18.61 9.19
N GLN A 74 -5.88 19.38 10.11
CA GLN A 74 -5.58 20.80 10.25
C GLN A 74 -4.09 21.05 10.54
N LEU A 75 -3.45 20.19 11.34
CA LEU A 75 -2.01 20.29 11.59
C LEU A 75 -1.20 20.06 10.31
N TYR A 76 -1.54 19.04 9.52
CA TYR A 76 -0.88 18.77 8.23
C TYR A 76 -0.99 19.95 7.27
N GLU A 77 -2.20 20.47 7.07
CA GLU A 77 -2.46 21.63 6.20
C GLU A 77 -1.67 22.85 6.65
N VAL A 78 -1.76 23.23 7.93
CA VAL A 78 -1.11 24.45 8.44
C VAL A 78 0.42 24.34 8.41
N VAL A 79 0.99 23.14 8.62
CA VAL A 79 2.43 22.92 8.49
C VAL A 79 2.88 23.02 7.03
N ALA A 80 2.12 22.45 6.09
CA ALA A 80 2.40 22.55 4.66
C ALA A 80 2.33 24.01 4.19
N GLU A 81 1.31 24.76 4.61
CA GLU A 81 1.18 26.20 4.32
C GLU A 81 2.31 27.03 4.93
N GLU A 82 2.71 26.76 6.18
CA GLU A 82 3.82 27.46 6.84
C GLU A 82 5.13 27.29 6.05
N ARG A 83 5.39 26.08 5.55
CA ARG A 83 6.57 25.80 4.72
C ARG A 83 6.46 26.48 3.36
N ALA A 84 5.29 26.40 2.71
CA ALA A 84 5.06 27.01 1.41
C ALA A 84 5.23 28.55 1.44
N LEU A 85 4.79 29.20 2.53
CA LEU A 85 5.00 30.64 2.74
C LEU A 85 6.48 31.01 2.87
N ALA A 86 7.27 30.19 3.57
CA ALA A 86 8.72 30.40 3.68
C ALA A 86 9.40 30.29 2.31
N ASP A 87 9.05 29.28 1.52
CA ASP A 87 9.56 29.09 0.17
C ASP A 87 9.14 30.22 -0.78
N ALA A 88 7.90 30.70 -0.66
CA ALA A 88 7.41 31.85 -1.44
C ALA A 88 8.23 33.12 -1.16
N ILE A 89 8.52 33.42 0.12
CA ILE A 89 9.39 34.55 0.49
C ILE A 89 10.80 34.37 -0.08
N PHE A 90 11.36 33.16 -0.01
CA PHE A 90 12.67 32.85 -0.56
C PHE A 90 12.72 33.08 -2.08
N VAL A 91 11.72 32.60 -2.82
CA VAL A 91 11.63 32.79 -4.28
C VAL A 91 11.43 34.26 -4.63
N LEU A 92 10.64 35.01 -3.86
CA LEU A 92 10.48 36.45 -4.03
C LEU A 92 11.81 37.19 -3.83
N GLY A 93 12.63 36.80 -2.86
CA GLY A 93 13.99 37.34 -2.68
C GLY A 93 14.84 37.20 -3.93
N ARG A 94 14.88 36.00 -4.52
CA ARG A 94 15.56 35.76 -5.82
C ARG A 94 14.96 36.57 -6.97
N GLY A 95 13.67 36.89 -6.92
CA GLY A 95 12.99 37.73 -7.89
C GLY A 95 13.50 39.18 -7.88
N VAL A 96 13.80 39.73 -6.70
CA VAL A 96 14.38 41.06 -6.54
C VAL A 96 15.85 41.10 -6.96
N GLU A 97 16.64 40.10 -6.56
CA GLU A 97 18.04 39.99 -6.96
C GLU A 97 18.21 39.97 -8.48
N ARG A 98 17.25 39.36 -9.19
CA ARG A 98 17.21 39.30 -10.66
C ARG A 98 16.57 40.52 -11.32
N GLY A 99 16.18 41.54 -10.54
CA GLY A 99 15.55 42.77 -11.04
C GLY A 99 14.14 42.60 -11.61
N ARG A 100 13.48 41.45 -11.40
CA ARG A 100 12.11 41.19 -11.91
C ARG A 100 11.03 41.82 -11.03
N VAL A 101 11.35 42.07 -9.76
CA VAL A 101 10.44 42.68 -8.78
C VAL A 101 11.11 43.92 -8.21
N THR A 102 10.35 45.02 -8.12
CA THR A 102 10.87 46.26 -7.54
C THR A 102 11.00 46.14 -6.02
N PRO A 103 12.01 46.78 -5.39
CA PRO A 103 12.21 46.70 -3.93
C PRO A 103 10.99 47.15 -3.11
N ALA A 104 10.24 48.14 -3.61
CA ALA A 104 9.03 48.62 -2.95
C ALA A 104 7.90 47.57 -2.93
N VAL A 105 7.70 46.85 -4.04
CA VAL A 105 6.71 45.76 -4.13
C VAL A 105 7.14 44.60 -3.24
N PHE A 106 8.41 44.21 -3.27
CA PHE A 106 8.96 43.17 -2.40
C PHE A 106 8.76 43.47 -0.92
N ALA A 107 9.10 44.67 -0.47
CA ALA A 107 8.94 45.04 0.94
C ALA A 107 7.47 44.98 1.39
N LYS A 108 6.53 45.31 0.49
CA LYS A 108 5.09 45.20 0.76
C LYS A 108 4.62 43.74 0.82
N THR A 109 4.96 42.93 -0.19
CA THR A 109 4.51 41.53 -0.27
C THR A 109 5.13 40.66 0.81
N THR A 110 6.44 40.81 1.05
CA THR A 110 7.16 40.06 2.08
C THR A 110 6.61 40.36 3.47
N ARG A 111 6.23 41.61 3.77
CA ARG A 111 5.60 41.95 5.06
C ARG A 111 4.26 41.24 5.24
N SER A 112 3.44 41.18 4.18
CA SER A 112 2.14 40.49 4.23
C SER A 112 2.31 38.98 4.43
N LEU A 113 3.19 38.34 3.65
CA LEU A 113 3.48 36.92 3.75
C LEU A 113 4.13 36.56 5.09
N ALA A 114 5.05 37.38 5.60
CA ALA A 114 5.69 37.15 6.89
C ALA A 114 4.70 37.24 8.06
N ARG A 115 3.69 38.12 7.97
CA ARG A 115 2.61 38.20 8.96
C ARG A 115 1.79 36.91 8.97
N GLU A 116 1.41 36.42 7.80
CA GLU A 116 0.65 35.17 7.67
C GLU A 116 1.46 33.98 8.16
N TRP A 117 2.74 33.91 7.76
CA TRP A 117 3.69 32.89 8.18
C TRP A 117 3.81 32.81 9.70
N TYR A 118 3.91 33.96 10.38
CA TYR A 118 3.94 34.01 11.84
C TYR A 118 2.65 33.45 12.47
N LEU A 119 1.47 33.82 11.94
CA LEU A 119 0.19 33.35 12.44
C LEU A 119 0.04 31.83 12.27
N LYS A 120 0.42 31.29 11.11
CA LYS A 120 0.41 29.85 10.84
C LYS A 120 1.39 29.12 11.77
N LYS A 121 2.61 29.63 11.95
CA LYS A 121 3.60 29.08 12.90
C LYS A 121 3.09 29.09 14.35
N ALA A 122 2.38 30.14 14.78
CA ALA A 122 1.76 30.19 16.10
C ALA A 122 0.61 29.17 16.23
N LEU A 123 -0.19 29.00 15.19
CA LEU A 123 -1.27 28.02 15.14
C LEU A 123 -0.74 26.58 15.23
N VAL A 124 0.32 26.23 14.49
CA VAL A 124 1.02 24.94 14.60
C VAL A 124 1.40 24.66 16.06
N LYS A 125 2.02 25.63 16.74
CA LYS A 125 2.41 25.47 18.15
C LYS A 125 1.21 25.27 19.08
N LYS A 126 0.10 25.97 18.82
CA LYS A 126 -1.13 25.84 19.61
C LYS A 126 -1.78 24.47 19.42
N ILE A 127 -1.87 23.99 18.18
CA ILE A 127 -2.40 22.67 17.85
C ILE A 127 -1.48 21.57 18.41
N GLY A 128 -0.16 21.69 18.24
CA GLY A 128 0.81 20.73 18.76
C GLY A 128 0.77 20.59 20.28
N ARG A 129 0.55 21.69 21.03
CA ARG A 129 0.28 21.64 22.47
C ARG A 129 -1.05 20.95 22.79
N GLY A 130 -2.11 21.29 22.07
CA GLY A 130 -3.43 20.68 22.25
C GLY A 130 -3.48 19.18 21.95
N MET A 131 -2.65 18.71 21.03
CA MET A 131 -2.49 17.30 20.67
C MET A 131 -1.46 16.55 21.54
N GLY A 132 -0.77 17.24 22.45
CA GLY A 132 0.29 16.63 23.29
C GLY A 132 1.59 16.29 22.53
N LEU A 133 1.78 16.82 21.32
CA LEU A 133 2.97 16.59 20.48
C LEU A 133 4.17 17.44 20.91
N LEU A 134 3.91 18.56 21.59
CA LEU A 134 4.93 19.42 22.16
C LEU A 134 4.87 19.30 23.68
N THR A 135 5.87 18.67 24.27
CA THR A 135 6.09 18.75 25.71
C THR A 135 6.39 20.20 26.08
N ALA A 136 5.68 20.71 27.08
CA ALA A 136 5.98 22.01 27.65
C ALA A 136 7.40 21.94 28.25
N VAL A 137 8.33 22.64 27.60
CA VAL A 137 9.60 23.06 28.21
C VAL A 137 9.46 24.55 28.50
#